data_AF-W4E1Q7-F1
#
_entry.id   AF-W4E1Q7-F1
#
_cell.length_a   1.000
_cell.length_b   1.000
_cell.length_c   1.000
_cell.angle_alpha   90.00
_cell.angle_beta   90.00
_cell.angle_gamma   90.00
#
_symmetry.space_group_name_H-M   'P 1'
#
loop_
_entity.id
_entity.type
_entity.pdbx_description
1 polymer ?
#
loop_
_entity_poly.entity_id
_entity_poly.type
_entity_poly.pdbx_seq_one_letter_code
_entity_poly.pdbx_strand_id
1 'polypeptide(L)' 'MFYICYRGKRLYGPMSEAEALQEWFALAGTVKELYIIETDAATGRIKRQIGPTVRAHKKKKK' A
#
# COMPACT_ATOMS: atom_id res chain seq x y z
N MET A 1 4.75 -11.57 1.34
CA MET A 1 5.48 -10.61 0.47
C MET A 1 4.82 -9.26 0.56
N PHE A 2 5.60 -8.20 0.79
CA PHE A 2 5.07 -6.84 0.87
C PHE A 2 5.25 -6.12 -0.47
N TYR A 3 4.24 -5.32 -0.83
CA TYR A 3 4.24 -4.50 -2.03
C TYR A 3 3.79 -3.08 -1.67
N ILE A 4 4.52 -2.09 -2.15
CA ILE A 4 4.10 -0.69 -2.08
C ILE A 4 3.20 -0.42 -3.27
N CYS A 5 2.02 0.11 -2.98
CA CYS A 5 1.00 0.42 -3.95
C CYS A 5 0.62 1.90 -3.90
N TYR A 6 0.24 2.43 -5.06
CA TYR A 6 -0.23 3.79 -5.23
C TYR A 6 -1.42 3.81 -6.18
N ARG A 7 -2.54 4.43 -5.76
CA ARG A 7 -3.76 4.57 -6.57
C ARG A 7 -4.20 3.27 -7.28
N GLY A 8 -4.13 2.13 -6.58
CA GLY A 8 -4.56 0.83 -7.13
C GLY A 8 -3.50 0.09 -7.95
N LYS A 9 -2.31 0.67 -8.16
CA LYS A 9 -1.20 0.02 -8.87
C LYS A 9 -0.11 -0.42 -7.89
N ARG A 10 0.49 -1.58 -8.14
CA ARG A 10 1.70 -2.05 -7.44
C ARG A 10 2.91 -1.34 -8.05
N LEU A 11 3.64 -0.57 -7.25
CA LEU A 11 4.81 0.17 -7.70
C LEU A 11 6.11 -0.57 -7.40
N TYR A 12 6.24 -1.11 -6.18
CA TYR A 12 7.45 -1.77 -5.72
C TYR A 12 7.15 -3.08 -4.98
N GLY A 13 8.05 -4.05 -5.11
CA GLY A 13 7.99 -5.37 -4.47
C GLY A 13 8.19 -6.53 -5.46
N PRO A 14 8.30 -7.78 -4.98
CA PRO A 14 8.12 -8.22 -3.59
C PRO A 14 9.34 -7.91 -2.70
N MET A 15 9.09 -7.40 -1.49
CA MET A 15 10.12 -7.08 -0.50
C MET A 15 9.72 -7.48 0.92
N SER A 16 10.63 -7.30 1.87
CA SER A 16 10.42 -7.54 3.30
C SER A 16 9.57 -6.45 3.96
N GLU A 17 8.98 -6.74 5.12
CA GLU A 17 8.18 -5.76 5.88
C GLU A 17 9.00 -4.51 6.21
N ALA A 18 10.23 -4.70 6.70
CA ALA A 18 11.12 -3.61 7.09
C ALA A 18 11.47 -2.69 5.91
N GLU A 19 11.78 -3.27 4.74
CA GLU A 19 12.09 -2.51 3.52
C GLU A 19 10.86 -1.70 3.07
N ALA A 20 9.69 -2.34 3.04
CA ALA A 20 8.45 -1.68 2.64
C ALA A 20 8.09 -0.51 3.56
N LEU A 21 8.29 -0.67 4.86
CA LEU A 21 8.05 0.39 5.85
C LEU A 21 9.06 1.53 5.71
N GLN A 22 10.34 1.21 5.52
CA GLN A 22 11.39 2.22 5.36
C GLN A 22 11.13 3.11 4.12
N GLU A 23 10.86 2.48 2.98
CA GLU A 23 10.53 3.18 1.74
C GLU A 23 9.22 3.98 1.86
N TRP A 24 8.20 3.39 2.50
CA TRP A 24 6.95 4.10 2.73
C TRP A 24 7.14 5.31 3.64
N PHE A 25 7.94 5.22 4.70
CA PHE A 25 8.27 6.36 5.56
C PHE A 25 9.03 7.45 4.80
N ALA A 26 10.01 7.06 3.97
CA ALA A 26 10.75 8.01 3.14
C ALA A 26 9.82 8.76 2.17
N LEU A 27 8.82 8.07 1.61
CA LEU A 27 7.90 8.63 0.63
C LEU A 27 6.66 9.30 1.24
N ALA A 28 6.29 8.99 2.48
CA ALA A 28 5.07 9.48 3.13
C ALA A 28 5.02 11.02 3.26
N GLY A 29 6.18 11.68 3.26
CA GLY A 29 6.28 13.15 3.25
C GLY A 29 6.07 13.80 1.88
N THR A 30 6.23 13.04 0.79
CA THR A 30 6.24 13.57 -0.59
C THR A 30 5.06 13.08 -1.42
N VAL A 31 4.67 11.81 -1.26
CA VAL A 31 3.62 11.17 -2.06
C VAL A 31 2.47 10.76 -1.16
N LYS A 32 1.36 11.50 -1.25
CA LYS A 32 0.10 11.16 -0.57
C LYS A 32 -0.51 9.90 -1.17
N GLU A 33 -1.30 9.14 -0.42
CA GLU A 33 -2.02 7.92 -0.89
C GLU A 33 -1.13 6.69 -1.23
N LEU A 34 0.11 6.64 -0.73
CA LEU A 34 0.87 5.40 -0.71
C LEU A 34 0.36 4.46 0.39
N TYR A 35 0.24 3.18 0.04
CA TYR A 35 -0.15 2.13 0.96
C TYR A 35 0.63 0.85 0.66
N ILE A 36 0.90 0.07 1.70
CA ILE A 36 1.57 -1.22 1.58
C ILE A 36 0.52 -2.31 1.65
N ILE A 37 0.64 -3.33 0.82
CA ILE A 37 -0.13 -4.57 0.93
C ILE A 37 0.80 -5.74 1.24
N GLU A 38 0.40 -6.55 2.22
CA GLU A 38 0.96 -7.86 2.45
C GLU A 38 0.16 -8.85 1.62
N THR A 39 0.85 -9.63 0.79
CA THR A 39 0.26 -10.72 0.00
C THR A 39 0.88 -12.05 0.38
N ASP A 40 0.02 -13.06 0.37
CA ASP A 40 0.39 -14.45 0.57
C ASP A 40 1.06 -15.02 -0.69
N ALA A 41 2.22 -15.66 -0.54
CA ALA A 41 3.00 -16.15 -1.68
C ALA A 41 2.34 -17.37 -2.37
N ALA A 42 1.55 -18.17 -1.64
CA ALA A 42 0.91 -19.37 -2.17
C ALA A 42 -0.41 -19.05 -2.90
N THR A 43 -1.17 -18.06 -2.41
CA THR A 43 -2.52 -17.77 -2.91
C THR A 43 -2.62 -16.44 -3.68
N GLY A 44 -1.61 -15.58 -3.59
CA GLY A 44 -1.64 -14.24 -4.17
C GLY A 44 -2.66 -13.29 -3.52
N ARG A 45 -3.33 -13.74 -2.46
CA ARG A 45 -4.36 -12.96 -1.73
C ARG A 45 -3.70 -11.92 -0.83
N ILE A 46 -4.37 -10.78 -0.70
CA ILE A 46 -3.97 -9.73 0.23
C ILE A 46 -4.33 -10.20 1.64
N LYS A 47 -3.33 -10.35 2.50
CA LYS A 47 -3.48 -10.66 3.93
C LYS A 47 -3.74 -9.41 4.75
N ARG A 48 -2.97 -8.35 4.48
CA ARG A 48 -2.96 -7.13 5.28
C ARG A 48 -2.74 -5.90 4.41
N GLN A 49 -3.28 -4.76 4.83
CA GLN A 49 -2.99 -3.46 4.25
C GLN A 49 -2.50 -2.52 5.35
N ILE A 50 -1.41 -1.81 5.09
CA ILE A 50 -0.80 -0.82 5.99
C ILE A 50 -0.82 0.54 5.27
N GLY A 51 -1.26 1.59 5.95
CA GLY A 51 -1.41 2.93 5.39
C GLY A 51 -2.87 3.33 5.13
N PRO A 52 -3.09 4.53 4.56
CA PRO A 52 -4.44 5.05 4.33
C PRO A 52 -5.23 4.10 3.44
N THR A 53 -6.28 3.53 4.01
CA THR A 53 -7.24 2.73 3.27
C THR A 53 -8.02 3.72 2.42
N VAL A 54 -8.02 3.52 1.09
CA VAL A 54 -8.87 4.29 0.18
C VAL A 54 -10.34 3.88 0.37
N ARG A 55 -10.89 4.19 1.54
CA ARG A 55 -12.32 4.23 1.86
C ARG A 55 -12.45 5.52 2.69
N ALA A 56 -12.86 6.65 2.15
CA ALA A 56 -14.04 6.77 1.33
C ALA A 56 -13.92 7.95 0.35
N HIS A 57 -13.94 7.62 -0.94
CA HIS A 57 -14.59 8.48 -1.93
C HIS A 57 -16.12 8.39 -1.70
N LYS A 58 -16.63 8.83 -0.54
CA LYS A 58 -18.05 9.10 -0.39
C LYS A 58 -18.29 10.48 -1.00
N LYS A 59 -18.39 10.50 -2.33
CA LYS A 59 -19.10 11.57 -3.04
C LYS A 59 -20.48 11.68 -2.40
N LYS A 60 -20.67 12.60 -1.45
CA LYS A 60 -21.94 13.33 -1.38
C LYS A 60 -21.71 14.60 -2.18
N LYS A 61 -21.93 14.47 -3.50
CA LYS A 61 -22.16 15.61 -4.39
C LYS A 61 -23.48 16.25 -3.95
N LYS A 62 -23.45 17.57 -3.88
CA LYS A 62 -24.56 18.53 -3.76
C LYS A 62 -25.37 18.49 -2.47
#